data_AF-T0ALI9-F1
#
_entry.id   AF-T0ALI9-F1
#
_cell.length_a   1.000
_cell.length_b   1.000
_cell.length_c   1.000
_cell.angle_alpha   90.00
_cell.angle_beta   90.00
_cell.angle_gamma   90.00
#
_symmetry.space_group_name_H-M   'P 1'
#
loop_
_entity.id
_entity.type
_entity.pdbx_description
1 polymer ?
#
loop_
_entity_poly.entity_id
_entity_poly.type
_entity_poly.pdbx_seq_one_letter_code
_entity_poly.pdbx_strand_id
1 'polypeptide(L)'
;MPPGQLERAWEVLHVLKGLQIERTGDPLCLRVRYSVLDYSLEALEDALRDAGCALDNALYTKLVRALIYFCEETQRHNLDSPERLIKQSQEVYIQAWDQHPHGDRDDTPVELREYK
;
A
#
# COMPACT_ATOMS: atom_id res chain seq x y z
N MET A 1 22.95 -16.71 -20.75
CA MET A 1 22.82 -15.43 -20.04
C MET A 1 23.98 -14.52 -20.38
N PRO A 2 23.78 -13.20 -20.47
CA PRO A 2 24.85 -12.22 -20.63
C PRO A 2 25.92 -12.36 -19.53
N PRO A 3 27.22 -12.31 -19.86
CA PRO A 3 28.28 -12.32 -18.86
C PRO A 3 28.24 -11.04 -18.01
N GLY A 4 28.51 -11.16 -16.71
CA GLY A 4 28.57 -10.00 -15.80
C GLY A 4 27.22 -9.36 -15.47
N GLN A 5 26.10 -10.01 -15.80
CA GLN A 5 24.76 -9.45 -15.59
C GLN A 5 24.47 -9.08 -14.12
N LEU A 6 24.92 -9.89 -13.16
CA LEU A 6 24.70 -9.61 -11.73
C LEU A 6 25.35 -8.29 -11.31
N GLU A 7 26.61 -8.07 -11.71
CA GLU A 7 27.34 -6.86 -11.37
C GLU A 7 26.73 -5.63 -12.05
N ARG A 8 26.28 -5.78 -13.31
CA ARG A 8 25.55 -4.70 -13.98
C ARG A 8 24.22 -4.37 -13.31
N ALA A 9 23.44 -5.40 -12.94
CA ALA A 9 22.20 -5.21 -12.20
C ALA A 9 22.46 -4.51 -10.85
N TRP A 10 23.55 -4.88 -10.17
CA TRP A 10 23.99 -4.21 -8.96
C TRP A 10 24.31 -2.74 -9.20
N GLU A 11 25.13 -2.41 -10.20
CA GLU A 11 25.51 -1.03 -10.54
C GLU A 11 24.29 -0.15 -10.86
N VAL A 12 23.35 -0.67 -11.65
CA VAL A 12 22.12 0.05 -12.06
C VAL A 12 21.21 0.32 -10.87
N LEU A 13 21.07 -0.66 -9.97
CA LEU A 13 20.17 -0.53 -8.83
C LEU A 13 20.81 0.27 -7.68
N HIS A 14 22.12 0.14 -7.45
CA HIS A 14 22.80 0.74 -6.30
C HIS A 14 22.82 2.28 -6.33
N VAL A 15 22.67 2.87 -7.50
CA VAL A 15 22.57 4.33 -7.66
C VAL A 15 21.17 4.88 -7.31
N LEU A 16 20.16 4.01 -7.17
CA LEU A 16 18.79 4.41 -6.85
C LEU A 16 18.63 4.67 -5.35
N LYS A 17 18.26 5.91 -5.00
CA LYS A 17 18.11 6.34 -3.60
C LYS A 17 16.95 5.60 -2.93
N GLY A 18 17.18 5.09 -1.72
CA GLY A 18 16.14 4.42 -0.93
C GLY A 18 15.90 2.95 -1.28
N LEU A 19 16.60 2.42 -2.29
CA LEU A 19 16.59 1.00 -2.62
C LEU A 19 17.62 0.26 -1.76
N GLN A 20 17.19 -0.77 -1.04
CA GLN A 20 18.08 -1.69 -0.34
C GLN A 20 18.32 -2.93 -1.19
N ILE A 21 19.57 -3.32 -1.38
CA ILE A 21 19.96 -4.42 -2.27
C ILE A 21 20.85 -5.39 -1.49
N GLU A 22 20.54 -6.67 -1.58
CA GLU A 22 21.30 -7.76 -0.97
C GLU A 22 21.61 -8.84 -2.00
N ARG A 23 22.83 -9.38 -1.98
CA ARG A 23 23.14 -10.61 -2.73
C ARG A 23 22.49 -11.79 -2.01
N THR A 24 21.91 -12.71 -2.77
CA THR A 24 21.35 -13.94 -2.22
C THR A 24 22.37 -15.08 -2.30
N GLY A 25 22.01 -16.28 -1.81
CA GLY A 25 22.83 -17.48 -2.02
C GLY A 25 22.86 -17.95 -3.49
N ASP A 26 21.96 -17.45 -4.33
CA ASP A 26 21.94 -17.72 -5.76
C ASP A 26 22.81 -16.68 -6.50
N PRO A 27 23.80 -17.12 -7.31
CA PRO A 27 24.73 -16.24 -8.00
C PRO A 27 24.08 -15.35 -9.09
N LEU A 28 22.82 -15.58 -9.45
CA LEU A 28 22.11 -14.79 -10.46
C LEU A 28 20.89 -14.04 -9.88
N CYS A 29 20.80 -13.96 -8.55
CA CYS A 29 19.62 -13.42 -7.89
C CYS A 29 20.00 -12.34 -6.87
N LEU A 30 19.39 -11.15 -7.03
CA LEU A 30 19.47 -10.04 -6.10
C LEU A 30 18.15 -9.90 -5.36
N ARG A 31 18.20 -9.65 -4.06
CA ARG A 31 17.04 -9.24 -3.28
C ARG A 31 17.02 -7.72 -3.21
N VAL A 32 15.89 -7.14 -3.58
CA VAL A 32 15.65 -5.69 -3.48
C VAL A 32 14.53 -5.41 -2.48
N ARG A 33 14.65 -4.34 -1.71
CA ARG A 33 13.55 -3.78 -0.90
C ARG A 33 13.43 -2.30 -1.20
N TYR A 34 12.21 -1.87 -1.46
CA TYR A 34 11.85 -0.50 -1.79
C TYR A 34 10.49 -0.16 -1.21
N SER A 35 10.22 1.14 -1.09
CA SER A 35 8.88 1.65 -0.84
C SER A 35 8.09 1.66 -2.14
N VAL A 36 6.85 1.16 -2.13
CA VAL A 36 5.95 1.23 -3.28
C VAL A 36 5.54 2.66 -3.65
N LEU A 37 5.76 3.62 -2.74
CA LEU A 37 5.58 5.05 -2.99
C LEU A 37 6.70 5.65 -3.85
N ASP A 38 7.90 5.06 -3.78
CA ASP A 38 9.09 5.59 -4.48
C ASP A 38 9.37 4.83 -5.78
N TYR A 39 9.11 3.51 -5.82
CA TYR A 39 9.42 2.64 -6.95
C TYR A 39 8.32 1.59 -7.17
N SER A 40 8.31 0.99 -8.37
CA SER A 40 7.55 -0.21 -8.71
C SER A 40 8.48 -1.33 -9.17
N LEU A 41 8.07 -2.58 -9.01
CA LEU A 41 8.81 -3.72 -9.56
C LEU A 41 8.98 -3.56 -11.08
N GLU A 42 7.93 -3.11 -11.77
CA GLU A 42 7.93 -2.92 -13.22
C GLU A 42 9.01 -1.91 -13.66
N ALA A 43 9.08 -0.75 -13.01
CA ALA A 43 10.07 0.29 -13.33
C ALA A 43 11.51 -0.18 -13.05
N LEU A 44 11.73 -0.93 -11.97
CA LEU A 44 13.03 -1.51 -11.66
C LEU A 44 13.44 -2.56 -12.70
N GLU A 45 12.49 -3.38 -13.15
CA GLU A 45 12.75 -4.38 -14.19
C GLU A 45 13.00 -3.77 -15.56
N ASP A 46 12.32 -2.68 -15.91
CA ASP A 46 12.57 -1.94 -17.13
C ASP A 46 13.97 -1.31 -17.12
N ALA A 47 14.38 -0.68 -16.02
CA ALA A 47 15.74 -0.17 -15.87
C ALA A 47 16.81 -1.28 -16.02
N LEU A 48 16.53 -2.48 -15.51
CA LEU A 48 17.40 -3.64 -15.69
C LEU A 48 17.43 -4.12 -17.14
N ARG A 49 16.29 -4.16 -17.84
CA ARG A 49 16.20 -4.52 -19.26
C ARG A 49 16.94 -3.52 -20.14
N ASP A 50 16.80 -2.23 -19.86
CA ASP A 50 17.48 -1.14 -20.56
C ASP A 50 19.00 -1.21 -20.40
N ALA A 51 19.48 -1.69 -19.23
CA ALA A 51 20.88 -2.00 -19.00
C ALA A 51 21.35 -3.31 -19.70
N GLY A 52 20.47 -4.03 -20.38
CA GLY A 52 20.77 -5.28 -21.08
C GLY A 52 20.81 -6.50 -20.17
N CYS A 53 20.16 -6.46 -19.00
CA CYS A 53 19.98 -7.63 -18.14
C CYS A 53 18.82 -8.49 -18.67
N ALA A 54 19.04 -9.80 -18.81
CA ALA A 54 18.01 -10.77 -19.17
C ALA A 54 17.32 -11.29 -17.90
N LEU A 55 16.08 -10.88 -17.66
CA LEU A 55 15.29 -11.35 -16.53
C LEU A 55 14.61 -12.68 -16.84
N ASP A 56 14.30 -13.47 -15.79
CA ASP A 56 13.57 -14.73 -15.96
C ASP A 56 12.24 -14.52 -16.68
N ASN A 57 11.97 -15.35 -17.69
CA ASN A 57 10.82 -15.22 -18.60
C ASN A 57 9.88 -16.43 -18.53
N ALA A 58 10.05 -17.31 -17.52
CA ALA A 58 9.16 -18.43 -17.28
C ALA A 58 7.71 -17.97 -17.07
N LEU A 59 6.74 -18.77 -17.50
CA LEU A 59 5.31 -18.44 -17.40
C LEU A 59 4.91 -18.14 -15.95
N TYR A 60 5.37 -18.97 -15.00
CA TYR A 60 5.13 -18.77 -13.57
C TYR A 60 5.61 -17.39 -13.10
N THR A 61 6.85 -17.02 -13.42
CA THR A 61 7.45 -15.73 -13.06
C THR A 61 6.68 -14.55 -13.65
N LYS A 62 6.19 -14.67 -14.89
CA LYS A 62 5.33 -13.65 -15.50
C LYS A 62 4.01 -13.45 -14.76
N LEU A 63 3.36 -14.53 -14.33
CA LEU A 63 2.10 -14.46 -13.59
C LEU A 63 2.30 -13.81 -12.22
N VAL A 64 3.38 -14.19 -11.51
CA VAL A 64 3.74 -13.57 -10.23
C VAL A 64 4.01 -12.07 -10.41
N ARG A 65 4.78 -11.68 -11.43
CA ARG A 65 5.03 -10.27 -11.77
C ARG A 65 3.75 -9.50 -12.06
N ALA A 66 2.88 -10.03 -12.92
CA ALA A 66 1.61 -9.38 -13.25
C ALA A 66 0.75 -9.12 -12.00
N LEU A 67 0.72 -10.08 -11.06
CA LEU A 67 0.05 -9.91 -9.78
C LEU A 67 0.71 -8.81 -8.93
N ILE A 68 2.04 -8.78 -8.85
CA ILE A 68 2.77 -7.74 -8.11
C ILE A 68 2.50 -6.37 -8.71
N TYR A 69 2.59 -6.21 -10.02
CA TYR A 69 2.34 -4.92 -10.70
C TYR A 69 0.93 -4.40 -10.38
N PHE A 70 -0.09 -5.27 -10.49
CA PHE A 70 -1.45 -4.92 -10.13
C PHE A 70 -1.61 -4.52 -8.65
N CYS A 71 -0.98 -5.27 -7.74
CA CYS A 71 -1.01 -4.99 -6.31
C CYS A 71 -0.33 -3.66 -5.96
N GLU A 72 0.84 -3.36 -6.54
CA GLU A 72 1.56 -2.11 -6.31
C GLU A 72 0.79 -0.92 -6.87
N GLU A 73 0.19 -1.05 -8.06
CA GLU A 73 -0.66 -0.02 -8.65
C GLU A 73 -1.87 0.30 -7.77
N THR A 74 -2.53 -0.75 -7.27
CA THR A 74 -3.67 -0.59 -6.35
C THR A 74 -3.26 0.05 -5.03
N GLN A 75 -2.10 -0.33 -4.47
CA GLN A 75 -1.57 0.26 -3.24
C GLN A 75 -1.27 1.74 -3.41
N ARG A 76 -0.57 2.13 -4.48
CA ARG A 76 -0.30 3.54 -4.79
C ARG A 76 -1.59 4.34 -4.96
N HIS A 77 -2.54 3.85 -5.75
CA HIS A 77 -3.83 4.51 -5.94
C HIS A 77 -4.58 4.72 -4.61
N ASN A 78 -4.54 3.74 -3.71
CA ASN A 78 -5.20 3.85 -2.40
C ASN A 78 -4.47 4.81 -1.44
N LEU A 79 -3.14 4.92 -1.52
CA LEU A 79 -2.34 5.84 -0.71
C LEU A 79 -2.47 7.30 -1.20
N ASP A 80 -2.64 7.51 -2.51
CA ASP A 80 -2.87 8.82 -3.11
C ASP A 80 -4.33 9.28 -3.00
N SER A 81 -5.25 8.36 -2.73
CA SER A 81 -6.67 8.70 -2.57
C SER A 81 -6.86 9.54 -1.30
N PRO A 82 -7.41 10.76 -1.40
CA PRO A 82 -7.67 11.58 -0.22
C PRO A 82 -8.58 10.82 0.74
N GLU A 83 -8.33 10.94 2.05
CA GLU A 83 -9.20 10.40 3.07
C GLU A 83 -10.65 10.78 2.72
N ARG A 84 -11.50 9.76 2.52
CA ARG A 84 -12.93 10.03 2.34
C ARG A 84 -13.37 10.78 3.59
N LEU A 85 -13.91 11.99 3.41
CA LEU A 85 -14.62 12.74 4.43
C LEU A 85 -15.87 11.95 4.86
N ILE A 86 -15.67 10.88 5.64
CA ILE A 86 -16.73 10.04 6.22
C ILE A 86 -17.55 10.88 7.23
N LYS A 87 -17.02 12.02 7.68
CA LYS A 87 -17.58 12.86 8.75
C LYS A 87 -18.44 14.05 8.32
N GLN A 88 -18.92 14.15 7.07
CA GLN A 88 -19.96 15.15 6.78
C GLN A 88 -21.40 14.68 7.10
N SER A 89 -21.58 13.42 7.49
CA SER A 89 -22.90 12.86 7.87
C SER A 89 -23.06 12.59 9.37
N GLN A 90 -22.04 12.83 10.20
CA GLN A 90 -22.15 12.63 11.65
C GLN A 90 -23.20 13.54 12.29
N GLU A 91 -23.35 14.79 11.83
CA GLU A 91 -24.39 15.70 12.35
C GLU A 91 -25.79 15.15 12.14
N VAL A 92 -26.05 14.52 10.99
CA VAL A 92 -27.36 13.90 10.69
C VAL A 92 -27.60 12.70 11.60
N TYR A 93 -26.59 11.86 11.86
CA TYR A 93 -26.72 10.75 12.80
C TYR A 93 -26.87 11.22 14.26
N ILE A 94 -26.18 12.29 14.66
CA ILE A 94 -26.31 12.90 15.99
C ILE A 94 -27.73 13.48 16.16
N GLN A 95 -28.24 14.23 15.18
CA GLN A 95 -29.60 14.78 15.20
C GLN A 95 -30.66 13.69 15.19
N ALA A 96 -30.48 12.63 14.38
CA ALA A 96 -31.39 11.50 14.38
C ALA A 96 -31.35 10.77 15.74
N TRP A 97 -30.18 10.54 16.32
CA TRP A 97 -30.03 9.93 17.64
C TRP A 97 -30.68 10.75 18.75
N ASP A 98 -30.54 12.07 18.73
CA ASP A 98 -31.12 12.99 19.72
C ASP A 98 -32.66 13.05 19.68
N GLN A 99 -33.25 12.73 18.52
CA GLN A 99 -34.71 12.70 18.31
C GLN A 99 -35.35 11.34 18.67
N HIS A 100 -34.57 10.31 19.00
CA HIS A 100 -35.15 9.05 19.45
C HIS A 100 -35.47 9.12 20.95
N PRO A 101 -36.68 8.73 21.38
CA PRO A 101 -37.01 8.57 22.79
C PRO A 101 -36.17 7.41 23.35
N HIS A 102 -35.03 7.75 23.95
CA HIS A 102 -34.23 6.81 24.71
C HIS A 102 -35.02 6.43 25.96
N GLY A 103 -35.28 5.14 26.18
CA GLY A 103 -36.07 4.64 27.33
C GLY A 103 -35.46 4.91 28.71
N ASP A 104 -34.35 5.65 28.77
CA ASP A 104 -33.64 6.10 29.98
C ASP A 104 -33.73 7.64 30.16
N ARG A 105 -34.52 8.33 29.32
CA ARG A 105 -34.80 9.74 29.54
C ARG A 105 -35.89 9.89 30.60
N ASP A 106 -35.46 9.96 31.85
CA ASP A 106 -36.35 10.33 32.95
C ASP A 106 -36.70 11.82 32.85
N ASP A 107 -37.79 12.12 32.16
CA ASP A 107 -38.37 13.46 32.08
C ASP A 107 -39.13 13.87 33.36
N THR A 108 -39.02 13.10 34.46
CA THR A 108 -39.66 13.46 35.74
C THR A 108 -39.13 14.81 36.21
N PRO A 109 -40.01 15.83 36.34
CA PRO A 109 -39.65 17.13 36.89
C PRO A 109 -39.02 16.97 38.27
N VAL A 110 -37.98 17.76 38.56
CA VAL A 110 -37.22 17.69 39.83
C VAL A 110 -38.13 17.70 41.05
N GLU A 111 -39.22 18.49 41.01
CA GLU A 111 -40.22 18.63 42.08
C GLU A 111 -40.93 17.31 42.43
N LEU A 112 -41.04 16.38 41.46
CA LEU A 112 -41.66 15.06 41.63
C LEU A 112 -40.64 13.97 41.97
N ARG A 113 -39.33 14.26 41.88
CA ARG A 113 -38.25 13.30 42.14
C ARG A 113 -37.95 13.16 43.65
N GLU A 114 -38.34 14.12 44.47
CA GLU A 114 -38.03 14.19 45.91
C GLU A 114 -39.20 13.86 46.86
N TYR A 115 -40.38 13.54 46.35
CA TYR A 115 -41.50 13.10 47.20
C TYR A 115 -41.34 11.60 47.56
N LYS A 116 -41.03 11.32 48.83
CA LYS A 116 -41.11 9.99 49.45
C LYS A 116 -42.34 9.90 50.35
#